data_AF-A0A8J4UPQ9-F1
#
_entry.id   AF-A0A8J4UPQ9-F1
#
_cell.length_a   1.000
_cell.length_b   1.000
_cell.length_c   1.000
_cell.angle_alpha   90.00
_cell.angle_beta   90.00
_cell.angle_gamma   90.00
#
_symmetry.space_group_name_H-M   'P 1'
#
loop_
_entity.id
_entity.type
_entity.pdbx_description
1 polymer ?
#
loop_
_entity_poly.entity_id
_entity_poly.type
_entity_poly.pdbx_seq_one_letter_code
_entity_poly.pdbx_strand_id
1 'polypeptide(L)'
;FPFTEILSRESTMSQDYFICRSLSVVIVLFIVSSARKNEDDPIAKCLQDADYDELVKIIQEGLPPSKNPRNVAIIGAGIAGLTAAKLLEDAGHKVTIIEASNKIGGRISTYRNEKEGWFAEFGAMRIPYFHWILRNVTSKLGLKLNPFIEEDINTYFYINGVPHKRYQVMQNPDILKYPLREDEKGKSAGQLYDESLWKIREYVKEHGCHEMIQKFDSYSLKEYLVKEANMSVGALRMIGDILNENSFYYISIMESLYLQSDINDET
;
A
#
# COMPACT_ATOMS: atom_id res chain seq x y z
N PHE A 1 -14.70 61.35 12.39
CA PHE A 1 -14.00 62.56 11.91
C PHE A 1 -13.48 63.32 13.13
N PRO A 2 -12.22 63.79 13.17
CA PRO A 2 -11.28 63.94 12.07
C PRO A 2 -9.94 63.16 12.23
N PHE A 3 -9.22 63.18 11.12
CA PHE A 3 -7.85 62.74 10.84
C PHE A 3 -6.90 63.95 10.96
N THR A 4 -5.63 63.73 11.36
CA THR A 4 -4.40 64.43 10.88
C THR A 4 -3.16 63.73 11.48
N GLU A 5 -2.38 63.00 10.66
CA GLU A 5 -0.99 63.30 10.18
C GLU A 5 0.08 63.32 11.29
N ILE A 6 1.25 62.67 11.20
CA ILE A 6 2.35 62.92 10.23
C ILE A 6 3.32 61.71 10.14
N LEU A 7 3.76 61.49 8.90
CA LEU A 7 4.89 60.74 8.32
C LEU A 7 6.14 60.42 9.17
N SER A 8 6.69 59.21 8.94
CA SER A 8 8.04 58.96 8.37
C SER A 8 8.80 57.80 9.05
N ARG A 9 8.86 56.66 8.36
CA ARG A 9 10.05 55.81 8.20
C ARG A 9 9.73 54.63 7.27
N GLU A 10 9.96 54.84 5.98
CA GLU A 10 10.34 53.75 5.09
C GLU A 10 11.86 53.60 5.15
N SER A 11 12.34 52.40 5.43
CA SER A 11 13.41 51.76 4.66
C SER A 11 13.60 50.32 5.13
N THR A 12 13.77 49.44 4.13
CA THR A 12 14.22 48.04 4.17
C THR A 12 13.22 46.97 4.61
N MET A 13 12.30 46.60 3.70
CA MET A 13 11.65 45.28 3.71
C MET A 13 11.47 44.80 2.25
N SER A 14 12.57 44.46 1.58
CA SER A 14 12.58 44.02 0.16
C SER A 14 13.51 42.84 -0.09
N GLN A 15 13.74 41.97 0.92
CA GLN A 15 14.63 40.82 0.74
C GLN A 15 14.10 39.49 1.31
N ASP A 16 13.05 39.51 2.13
CA ASP A 16 12.48 38.29 2.72
C ASP A 16 11.31 37.68 1.93
N TYR A 17 10.78 38.38 0.92
CA TYR A 17 9.64 37.90 0.12
C TYR A 17 10.03 36.94 -1.01
N PHE A 18 11.32 36.79 -1.35
CA PHE A 18 11.76 35.91 -2.44
C PHE A 18 12.12 34.49 -1.98
N ILE A 19 12.34 34.27 -0.67
CA ILE A 19 12.74 32.96 -0.12
C ILE A 19 11.52 32.08 0.20
N CYS A 20 10.35 32.68 0.39
CA CYS A 20 9.15 31.94 0.83
C CYS A 20 8.31 31.32 -0.31
N ARG A 21 8.65 31.56 -1.59
CA ARG A 21 7.98 30.93 -2.74
C ARG A 21 8.70 29.68 -3.27
N SER A 22 9.98 29.52 -2.97
CA SER A 22 10.82 28.43 -3.46
C SER A 22 10.66 27.15 -2.63
N LEU A 23 10.37 27.26 -1.33
CA LEU A 23 10.21 26.10 -0.44
C LEU A 23 8.95 25.28 -0.76
N SER A 24 7.85 25.94 -1.10
CA SER A 24 6.58 25.26 -1.44
C SER A 24 6.68 24.48 -2.75
N VAL A 25 7.50 24.94 -3.70
CA VAL A 25 7.70 24.26 -5.00
C VAL A 25 8.62 23.04 -4.84
N VAL A 26 9.64 23.10 -3.97
CA VAL A 26 10.54 21.95 -3.70
C VAL A 26 9.81 20.83 -2.96
N ILE A 27 8.97 21.15 -1.98
CA ILE A 27 8.17 20.14 -1.26
C ILE A 27 7.13 19.49 -2.19
N VAL A 28 6.47 20.28 -3.05
CA VAL A 28 5.55 19.74 -4.08
C VAL A 28 6.31 18.91 -5.12
N LEU A 29 7.53 19.29 -5.53
CA LEU A 29 8.35 18.48 -6.44
C LEU A 29 8.83 17.16 -5.81
N PHE A 30 9.09 17.12 -4.50
CA PHE A 30 9.43 15.88 -3.78
C PHE A 30 8.22 14.94 -3.63
N ILE A 31 7.03 15.48 -3.34
CA ILE A 31 5.79 14.68 -3.26
C ILE A 31 5.38 14.16 -4.66
N VAL A 32 5.60 14.97 -5.71
CA VAL A 32 5.34 14.54 -7.10
C VAL A 32 6.40 13.53 -7.58
N SER A 33 7.62 13.53 -7.05
CA SER A 33 8.66 12.57 -7.43
C SER A 33 8.55 11.22 -6.71
N SER A 34 8.02 11.18 -5.49
CA SER A 34 7.70 9.92 -4.79
C SER A 34 6.47 9.24 -5.41
N ALA A 35 5.40 9.99 -5.66
CA ALA A 35 4.19 9.47 -6.31
C ALA A 35 4.43 9.00 -7.76
N ARG A 36 5.35 9.64 -8.51
CA ARG A 36 5.72 9.21 -9.88
C ARG A 36 6.64 7.99 -9.94
N LYS A 37 7.31 7.62 -8.84
CA LYS A 37 8.23 6.47 -8.86
C LYS A 37 7.50 5.14 -9.12
N ASN A 38 6.24 5.01 -8.70
CA ASN A 38 5.47 3.77 -8.85
C ASN A 38 4.82 3.61 -10.23
N GLU A 39 4.46 4.69 -10.92
CA GLU A 39 3.74 4.60 -12.20
C GLU A 39 4.65 4.14 -13.36
N ASP A 40 5.97 4.26 -13.20
CA ASP A 40 6.98 3.85 -14.17
C ASP A 40 7.81 2.62 -13.76
N ASP A 41 7.55 2.01 -12.58
CA ASP A 41 8.25 0.79 -12.20
C ASP A 41 7.80 -0.38 -13.13
N PRO A 42 8.72 -0.99 -13.91
CA PRO A 42 8.38 -2.12 -14.75
C PRO A 42 7.82 -3.31 -13.97
N ILE A 43 8.20 -3.49 -12.70
CA ILE A 43 7.65 -4.54 -11.84
C ILE A 43 6.17 -4.24 -11.56
N ALA A 44 5.85 -3.03 -11.11
CA ALA A 44 4.48 -2.64 -10.79
C ALA A 44 3.54 -2.82 -12.00
N LYS A 45 3.99 -2.47 -13.21
CA LYS A 45 3.23 -2.70 -14.46
C LYS A 45 2.93 -4.16 -14.73
N CYS A 46 3.83 -5.08 -14.35
CA CYS A 46 3.63 -6.52 -14.53
C CYS A 46 2.70 -7.15 -13.50
N LEU A 47 2.50 -6.50 -12.34
CA LEU A 47 1.68 -7.01 -11.25
C LEU A 47 0.24 -6.45 -11.28
N GLN A 48 -0.11 -5.62 -12.27
CA GLN A 48 -1.47 -5.14 -12.44
C GLN A 48 -2.38 -6.22 -13.01
N ASP A 49 -3.62 -6.30 -12.50
CA ASP A 49 -4.67 -7.14 -13.07
C ASP A 49 -5.00 -6.67 -14.50
N ALA A 50 -4.87 -7.57 -15.47
CA ALA A 50 -5.05 -7.25 -16.89
C ALA A 50 -6.49 -6.79 -17.23
N ASP A 51 -7.47 -7.19 -16.42
CA ASP A 51 -8.89 -6.88 -16.55
C ASP A 51 -9.38 -5.84 -15.54
N TYR A 52 -8.48 -5.14 -14.82
CA TYR A 52 -8.85 -4.23 -13.73
C TYR A 52 -9.85 -3.14 -14.16
N ASP A 53 -9.62 -2.51 -15.32
CA ASP A 53 -10.52 -1.46 -15.84
C ASP A 53 -11.91 -2.01 -16.19
N GLU A 54 -11.97 -3.25 -16.70
CA GLU A 54 -13.23 -3.94 -16.97
C GLU A 54 -13.97 -4.24 -15.66
N LEU A 55 -13.25 -4.73 -14.64
CA LEU A 55 -13.81 -5.02 -13.32
C LEU A 55 -14.33 -3.74 -12.63
N VAL A 56 -13.60 -2.62 -12.73
CA VAL A 56 -14.06 -1.31 -12.24
C VAL A 56 -15.36 -0.91 -12.95
N LYS A 57 -15.44 -1.07 -14.27
CA LYS A 57 -16.65 -0.77 -15.04
C LYS A 57 -17.83 -1.65 -14.62
N ILE A 58 -17.63 -2.95 -14.45
CA ILE A 58 -18.67 -3.88 -13.95
C ILE A 58 -19.18 -3.43 -12.58
N ILE A 59 -18.29 -3.01 -11.69
CA ILE A 59 -18.68 -2.52 -10.36
C ILE A 59 -19.44 -1.21 -10.43
N GLN A 60 -19.17 -0.35 -11.42
CA GLN A 60 -19.84 0.93 -11.62
C GLN A 60 -21.19 0.82 -12.34
N GLU A 61 -21.29 -0.02 -13.36
CA GLU A 61 -22.47 -0.12 -14.23
C GLU A 61 -23.35 -1.35 -13.93
N GLY A 62 -22.79 -2.36 -13.27
CA GLY A 62 -23.40 -3.68 -13.12
C GLY A 62 -23.12 -4.60 -14.30
N LEU A 63 -23.46 -5.87 -14.15
CA LEU A 63 -23.49 -6.81 -15.27
C LEU A 63 -24.67 -6.49 -16.21
N PRO A 64 -24.54 -6.76 -17.52
CA PRO A 64 -25.66 -6.58 -18.44
C PRO A 64 -26.84 -7.48 -18.05
N PRO A 65 -28.10 -7.00 -18.17
CA PRO A 65 -29.27 -7.82 -17.87
C PRO A 65 -29.30 -9.12 -18.68
N SER A 66 -29.51 -10.24 -18.01
CA SER A 66 -29.52 -11.55 -18.62
C SER A 66 -30.77 -11.77 -19.44
N LYS A 67 -30.61 -12.14 -20.72
CA LYS A 67 -31.72 -12.58 -21.58
C LYS A 67 -32.25 -13.96 -21.21
N ASN A 68 -31.45 -14.75 -20.48
CA ASN A 68 -31.76 -16.11 -20.07
C ASN A 68 -31.41 -16.32 -18.59
N PRO A 69 -32.26 -15.83 -17.66
CA PRO A 69 -32.05 -16.02 -16.22
C PRO A 69 -31.75 -17.46 -15.84
N ARG A 70 -30.79 -17.64 -14.92
CA ARG A 70 -30.38 -18.95 -14.38
C ARG A 70 -30.51 -18.98 -12.87
N ASN A 71 -30.60 -20.19 -12.31
CA ASN A 71 -30.44 -20.42 -10.88
C ASN A 71 -28.96 -20.63 -10.59
N VAL A 72 -28.38 -19.81 -9.71
CA VAL A 72 -26.96 -19.86 -9.35
C VAL A 72 -26.83 -20.09 -7.84
N ALA A 73 -26.12 -21.15 -7.45
CA ALA A 73 -25.74 -21.37 -6.06
C ALA A 73 -24.33 -20.82 -5.81
N ILE A 74 -24.16 -20.07 -4.74
CA ILE A 74 -22.89 -19.51 -4.28
C ILE A 74 -22.56 -20.11 -2.92
N ILE A 75 -21.39 -20.72 -2.80
CA ILE A 75 -20.93 -21.35 -1.55
C ILE A 75 -19.99 -20.38 -0.83
N GLY A 76 -20.44 -19.88 0.32
CA GLY A 76 -19.73 -18.91 1.15
C GLY A 76 -20.22 -17.46 0.97
N ALA A 77 -20.60 -16.82 2.07
CA ALA A 77 -21.00 -15.42 2.16
C ALA A 77 -19.85 -14.50 2.61
N GLY A 78 -18.63 -14.77 2.14
CA GLY A 78 -17.51 -13.83 2.22
C GLY A 78 -17.61 -12.73 1.16
N ILE A 79 -16.68 -11.77 1.16
CA ILE A 79 -16.72 -10.64 0.21
C ILE A 79 -16.80 -11.06 -1.26
N ALA A 80 -16.07 -12.10 -1.67
CA ALA A 80 -16.13 -12.61 -3.04
C ALA A 80 -17.54 -13.14 -3.40
N GLY A 81 -18.11 -13.99 -2.53
CA GLY A 81 -19.44 -14.57 -2.74
C GLY A 81 -20.56 -13.54 -2.69
N LEU A 82 -20.50 -12.58 -1.76
CA LEU A 82 -21.48 -11.48 -1.65
C LEU A 82 -21.44 -10.57 -2.88
N THR A 83 -20.25 -10.21 -3.37
CA THR A 83 -20.09 -9.40 -4.59
C THR A 83 -20.65 -10.13 -5.81
N ALA A 84 -20.29 -11.41 -6.01
CA ALA A 84 -20.82 -12.22 -7.10
C ALA A 84 -22.34 -12.37 -7.03
N ALA A 85 -22.89 -12.61 -5.83
CA ALA A 85 -24.32 -12.73 -5.61
C ALA A 85 -25.06 -11.45 -6.02
N LYS A 86 -24.56 -10.29 -5.57
CA LYS A 86 -25.17 -9.01 -5.87
C LYS A 86 -25.17 -8.70 -7.36
N LEU A 87 -24.04 -8.90 -8.05
CA LEU A 87 -23.92 -8.64 -9.48
C LEU A 87 -24.82 -9.56 -10.32
N LEU A 88 -24.92 -10.84 -9.96
CA LEU A 88 -25.77 -11.80 -10.66
C LEU A 88 -27.26 -11.57 -10.40
N GLU A 89 -27.63 -11.25 -9.16
CA GLU A 89 -29.01 -10.90 -8.81
C GLU A 89 -29.47 -9.65 -9.56
N ASP A 90 -28.65 -8.59 -9.61
CA ASP A 90 -28.94 -7.36 -10.34
C ASP A 90 -29.09 -7.60 -11.85
N ALA A 91 -28.33 -8.55 -12.42
CA ALA A 91 -28.47 -8.98 -13.80
C ALA A 91 -29.70 -9.87 -14.07
N GLY A 92 -30.52 -10.15 -13.05
CA GLY A 92 -31.77 -10.89 -13.17
C GLY A 92 -31.66 -12.41 -12.95
N HIS A 93 -30.53 -12.92 -12.43
CA HIS A 93 -30.41 -14.32 -12.05
C HIS A 93 -31.07 -14.59 -10.69
N LYS A 94 -31.53 -15.84 -10.48
CA LYS A 94 -31.98 -16.29 -9.16
C LYS A 94 -30.78 -16.84 -8.40
N VAL A 95 -30.33 -16.12 -7.37
CA VAL A 95 -29.15 -16.50 -6.59
C VAL A 95 -29.56 -17.17 -5.28
N THR A 96 -28.82 -18.18 -4.86
CA THR A 96 -28.92 -18.80 -3.52
C THR A 96 -27.54 -18.86 -2.90
N ILE A 97 -27.35 -18.21 -1.77
CA ILE A 97 -26.08 -18.21 -1.02
C ILE A 97 -26.18 -19.26 0.09
N ILE A 98 -25.17 -20.13 0.17
CA ILE A 98 -25.05 -21.15 1.22
C ILE A 98 -23.82 -20.80 2.06
N GLU A 99 -24.05 -20.29 3.27
CA GLU A 99 -23.01 -19.93 4.23
C GLU A 99 -22.95 -20.96 5.37
N ALA A 100 -21.74 -21.39 5.72
CA ALA A 100 -21.54 -22.41 6.75
C ALA A 100 -21.62 -21.85 8.17
N SER A 101 -21.20 -20.60 8.38
CA SER A 101 -21.17 -19.94 9.68
C SER A 101 -22.48 -19.21 10.00
N ASN A 102 -22.57 -18.69 11.23
CA ASN A 102 -23.70 -17.89 11.68
C ASN A 102 -23.56 -16.39 11.36
N LYS A 103 -22.56 -16.01 10.55
CA LYS A 103 -22.31 -14.63 10.16
C LYS A 103 -21.89 -14.54 8.70
N ILE A 104 -22.08 -13.37 8.11
CA ILE A 104 -21.59 -13.05 6.76
C ILE A 104 -20.30 -12.21 6.84
N GLY A 105 -19.60 -12.06 5.72
CA GLY A 105 -18.36 -11.27 5.61
C GLY A 105 -17.07 -12.10 5.63
N GLY A 106 -17.11 -13.31 6.22
CA GLY A 106 -15.98 -14.22 6.26
C GLY A 106 -14.79 -13.64 7.04
N ARG A 107 -13.66 -13.40 6.36
CA ARG A 107 -12.45 -12.80 6.93
C ARG A 107 -12.60 -11.31 7.26
N ILE A 108 -13.60 -10.63 6.70
CA ILE A 108 -13.94 -9.26 7.09
C ILE A 108 -14.87 -9.38 8.30
N SER A 109 -14.33 -9.12 9.49
CA SER A 109 -15.03 -9.36 10.75
C SER A 109 -14.65 -8.31 11.79
N THR A 110 -15.67 -7.61 12.30
CA THR A 110 -15.53 -6.65 13.39
C THR A 110 -16.15 -7.22 14.65
N TYR A 111 -15.40 -7.27 15.76
CA TYR A 111 -15.97 -7.51 17.09
C TYR A 111 -16.53 -6.20 17.64
N ARG A 112 -17.74 -6.24 18.21
CA ARG A 112 -18.41 -5.06 18.76
C ARG A 112 -18.81 -5.33 20.21
N ASN A 113 -18.35 -4.47 21.11
CA ASN A 113 -18.78 -4.44 22.50
C ASN A 113 -19.80 -3.31 22.69
N GLU A 114 -21.08 -3.63 22.49
CA GLU A 114 -22.17 -2.66 22.60
C GLU A 114 -22.33 -2.08 24.01
N LYS A 115 -21.91 -2.82 25.04
CA LYS A 115 -22.02 -2.37 26.44
C LYS A 115 -21.04 -1.24 26.76
N GLU A 116 -19.83 -1.32 26.21
CA GLU A 116 -18.75 -0.36 26.48
C GLU A 116 -18.54 0.63 25.33
N GLY A 117 -19.21 0.44 24.19
CA GLY A 117 -19.20 1.39 23.08
C GLY A 117 -17.93 1.37 22.23
N TRP A 118 -17.24 0.22 22.16
CA TRP A 118 -16.03 0.06 21.32
C TRP A 118 -16.12 -1.15 20.40
N PHE A 119 -15.29 -1.14 19.37
CA PHE A 119 -15.16 -2.24 18.41
C PHE A 119 -13.69 -2.46 18.03
N ALA A 120 -13.40 -3.63 17.46
CA ALA A 120 -12.07 -3.97 16.95
C ALA A 120 -12.20 -4.80 15.67
N GLU A 121 -11.40 -4.47 14.66
CA GLU A 121 -11.28 -5.27 13.44
C GLU A 121 -10.43 -6.51 13.71
N PHE A 122 -10.95 -7.69 13.37
CA PHE A 122 -10.25 -8.98 13.53
C PHE A 122 -9.67 -9.50 12.21
N GLY A 123 -9.74 -8.71 11.14
CA GLY A 123 -9.26 -9.07 9.81
C GLY A 123 -8.83 -7.83 9.04
N ALA A 124 -9.53 -7.50 7.96
CA ALA A 124 -9.25 -6.29 7.19
C ALA A 124 -9.40 -5.03 8.05
N MET A 125 -8.41 -4.13 8.02
CA MET A 125 -8.39 -2.91 8.82
C MET A 125 -8.17 -1.62 8.01
N ARG A 126 -7.74 -1.74 6.75
CA ARG A 126 -7.40 -0.62 5.88
C ARG A 126 -7.74 -0.91 4.42
N ILE A 127 -7.96 0.15 3.66
CA ILE A 127 -8.25 0.10 2.22
C ILE A 127 -7.36 1.14 1.55
N PRO A 128 -6.33 0.72 0.79
CA PRO A 128 -5.50 1.65 0.03
C PRO A 128 -6.30 2.54 -0.91
N TYR A 129 -5.82 3.75 -1.15
CA TYR A 129 -6.49 4.76 -1.99
C TYR A 129 -6.72 4.28 -3.42
N PHE A 130 -5.79 3.49 -3.98
CA PHE A 130 -5.83 2.97 -5.35
C PHE A 130 -6.70 1.72 -5.53
N HIS A 131 -7.32 1.18 -4.47
CA HIS A 131 -8.28 0.07 -4.56
C HIS A 131 -9.66 0.56 -5.06
N TRP A 132 -9.69 1.04 -6.29
CA TRP A 132 -10.84 1.67 -6.95
C TRP A 132 -12.11 0.82 -6.91
N ILE A 133 -12.01 -0.49 -7.12
CA ILE A 133 -13.15 -1.40 -7.02
C ILE A 133 -13.83 -1.25 -5.64
N LEU A 134 -13.05 -1.42 -4.57
CA LEU A 134 -13.59 -1.37 -3.21
C LEU A 134 -14.08 0.04 -2.85
N ARG A 135 -13.36 1.10 -3.27
CA ARG A 135 -13.80 2.49 -3.03
C ARG A 135 -15.12 2.81 -3.74
N ASN A 136 -15.32 2.33 -4.97
CA ASN A 136 -16.60 2.47 -5.68
C ASN A 136 -17.73 1.73 -4.94
N VAL A 137 -17.47 0.50 -4.47
CA VAL A 137 -18.44 -0.24 -3.65
C VAL A 137 -18.81 0.52 -2.38
N THR A 138 -17.83 1.02 -1.62
CA THR A 138 -18.11 1.79 -0.39
C THR A 138 -18.93 3.05 -0.66
N SER A 139 -18.65 3.75 -1.76
CA SER A 139 -19.38 4.96 -2.19
C SER A 139 -20.83 4.63 -2.54
N LYS A 140 -21.06 3.59 -3.35
CA LYS A 140 -22.41 3.14 -3.74
C LYS A 140 -23.27 2.72 -2.55
N LEU A 141 -22.65 2.13 -1.52
CA LEU A 141 -23.34 1.76 -0.28
C LEU A 141 -23.52 2.93 0.70
N GLY A 142 -23.03 4.14 0.36
CA GLY A 142 -23.12 5.31 1.24
C GLY A 142 -22.28 5.19 2.51
N LEU A 143 -21.25 4.33 2.51
CA LEU A 143 -20.38 4.14 3.66
C LEU A 143 -19.36 5.28 3.77
N LYS A 144 -19.12 5.73 5.00
CA LYS A 144 -18.09 6.73 5.29
C LYS A 144 -16.75 6.05 5.48
N LEU A 145 -15.70 6.62 4.88
CA LEU A 145 -14.31 6.21 5.10
C LEU A 145 -13.65 7.15 6.11
N ASN A 146 -12.77 6.59 6.93
CA ASN A 146 -11.92 7.34 7.85
C ASN A 146 -10.44 7.10 7.45
N PRO A 147 -9.58 8.13 7.43
CA PRO A 147 -8.16 7.94 7.18
C PRO A 147 -7.53 6.96 8.19
N PHE A 148 -6.70 6.04 7.68
CA PHE A 148 -5.90 5.14 8.50
C PHE A 148 -4.46 5.66 8.51
N ILE A 149 -3.91 5.93 9.69
CA ILE A 149 -2.55 6.46 9.82
C ILE A 149 -1.59 5.27 9.88
N GLU A 150 -0.90 5.01 8.78
CA GLU A 150 0.10 3.95 8.65
C GLU A 150 1.31 4.17 9.56
N GLU A 151 1.84 5.39 9.56
CA GLU A 151 3.03 5.74 10.30
C GLU A 151 2.84 7.01 11.12
N ASP A 152 3.32 6.98 12.37
CA ASP A 152 3.43 8.16 13.23
C ASP A 152 4.89 8.31 13.67
N ILE A 153 5.51 9.46 13.39
CA ILE A 153 6.91 9.76 13.69
C ILE A 153 7.27 9.65 15.19
N ASN A 154 6.28 9.71 16.08
CA ASN A 154 6.43 9.62 17.53
C ASN A 154 6.33 8.19 18.07
N THR A 155 6.05 7.21 17.22
CA THR A 155 6.10 5.78 17.59
C THR A 155 7.54 5.31 17.80
N TYR A 156 7.70 4.06 18.22
CA TYR A 156 8.98 3.49 18.62
C TYR A 156 9.35 2.28 17.78
N PHE A 157 10.64 2.16 17.47
CA PHE A 157 11.31 0.90 17.17
C PHE A 157 11.92 0.36 18.45
N TYR A 158 11.71 -0.92 18.76
CA TYR A 158 12.43 -1.60 19.84
C TYR A 158 13.24 -2.75 19.27
N ILE A 159 14.50 -2.44 18.92
CA ILE A 159 15.38 -3.35 18.19
C ILE A 159 16.67 -3.53 19.00
N ASN A 160 17.18 -4.76 19.06
CA ASN A 160 18.40 -5.09 19.81
C ASN A 160 18.37 -4.61 21.27
N GLY A 161 17.19 -4.60 21.89
CA GLY A 161 16.99 -4.21 23.29
C GLY A 161 16.98 -2.70 23.54
N VAL A 162 16.94 -1.86 22.50
CA VAL A 162 16.97 -0.40 22.64
C VAL A 162 15.75 0.24 21.97
N PRO A 163 14.98 1.09 22.69
CA PRO A 163 13.91 1.86 22.09
C PRO A 163 14.48 3.10 21.38
N HIS A 164 14.07 3.31 20.13
CA HIS A 164 14.33 4.51 19.34
C HIS A 164 13.03 5.09 18.84
N LYS A 165 12.89 6.42 18.85
CA LYS A 165 11.75 7.05 18.19
C LYS A 165 11.87 6.89 16.68
N ARG A 166 10.75 6.71 15.98
CA ARG A 166 10.70 6.56 14.51
C ARG A 166 11.43 7.70 13.81
N TYR A 167 11.20 8.96 14.21
CA TYR A 167 11.91 10.10 13.61
C TYR A 167 13.44 10.00 13.71
N GLN A 168 13.99 9.41 14.79
CA GLN A 168 15.44 9.25 14.95
C GLN A 168 15.97 8.22 13.95
N VAL A 169 15.23 7.11 13.78
CA VAL A 169 15.57 6.05 12.83
C VAL A 169 15.48 6.56 11.39
N MET A 170 14.48 7.37 11.07
CA MET A 170 14.35 7.99 9.75
C MET A 170 15.51 8.95 9.42
N GLN A 171 16.02 9.67 10.43
CA GLN A 171 17.18 10.56 10.27
C GLN A 171 18.50 9.80 10.16
N ASN A 172 18.63 8.69 10.88
CA ASN A 172 19.82 7.84 10.85
C ASN A 172 19.45 6.37 11.13
N PRO A 173 19.25 5.54 10.08
CA PRO A 173 18.87 4.14 10.26
C PRO A 173 19.92 3.30 11.01
N ASP A 174 21.20 3.69 10.97
CA ASP A 174 22.31 2.96 11.59
C ASP A 174 22.22 2.94 13.12
N ILE A 175 21.40 3.80 13.74
CA ILE A 175 21.18 3.78 15.19
C ILE A 175 20.58 2.45 15.68
N LEU A 176 19.93 1.69 14.79
CA LEU A 176 19.40 0.36 15.08
C LEU A 176 20.49 -0.72 15.22
N LYS A 177 21.73 -0.40 14.83
CA LYS A 177 22.94 -1.24 14.99
C LYS A 177 22.83 -2.62 14.33
N TYR A 178 22.23 -2.69 13.14
CA TYR A 178 22.36 -3.88 12.29
C TYR A 178 23.80 -3.98 11.75
N PRO A 179 24.37 -5.20 11.62
CA PRO A 179 25.72 -5.39 11.09
C PRO A 179 25.73 -5.27 9.56
N LEU A 180 25.55 -4.05 9.06
CA LEU A 180 25.51 -3.71 7.63
C LEU A 180 26.92 -3.56 7.05
N ARG A 181 27.05 -3.85 5.75
CA ARG A 181 28.26 -3.52 4.97
C ARG A 181 28.36 -2.00 4.76
N GLU A 182 29.56 -1.52 4.43
CA GLU A 182 29.78 -0.08 4.19
C GLU A 182 28.90 0.50 3.07
N ASP A 183 28.58 -0.28 2.05
CA ASP A 183 27.71 0.11 0.93
C ASP A 183 26.20 0.00 1.25
N GLU A 184 25.84 -0.55 2.40
CA GLU A 184 24.47 -0.70 2.90
C GLU A 184 24.14 0.29 4.04
N LYS A 185 25.16 0.80 4.74
CA LYS A 185 25.00 1.75 5.86
C LYS A 185 24.29 3.03 5.43
N GLY A 186 23.55 3.61 6.37
CA GLY A 186 22.78 4.84 6.17
C GLY A 186 21.48 4.65 5.37
N LYS A 187 21.22 3.46 4.82
CA LYS A 187 19.99 3.13 4.09
C LYS A 187 18.93 2.58 5.04
N SER A 188 17.67 2.96 4.82
CA SER A 188 16.52 2.38 5.50
C SER A 188 16.26 0.96 5.00
N ALA A 189 15.45 0.19 5.74
CA ALA A 189 15.05 -1.15 5.32
C ALA A 189 14.32 -1.12 3.96
N GLY A 190 13.44 -0.14 3.77
CA GLY A 190 12.74 0.08 2.50
C GLY A 190 13.68 0.40 1.34
N GLN A 191 14.72 1.22 1.57
CA GLN A 191 15.72 1.50 0.55
C GLN A 191 16.56 0.27 0.20
N LEU A 192 16.99 -0.51 1.19
CA LEU A 192 17.70 -1.77 0.97
C LEU A 192 16.86 -2.76 0.17
N TYR A 193 15.57 -2.88 0.51
CA TYR A 193 14.63 -3.74 -0.22
C TYR A 193 14.43 -3.26 -1.66
N ASP A 194 14.11 -1.99 -1.86
CA ASP A 194 13.88 -1.40 -3.19
C ASP A 194 15.10 -1.53 -4.10
N GLU A 195 16.29 -1.21 -3.59
CA GLU A 195 17.54 -1.36 -4.32
C GLU A 195 17.79 -2.82 -4.70
N SER A 196 17.39 -3.79 -3.86
CA SER A 196 17.57 -5.22 -4.13
C SER A 196 16.86 -5.71 -5.40
N LEU A 197 15.80 -5.02 -5.83
CA LEU A 197 14.95 -5.43 -6.95
C LEU A 197 15.53 -5.06 -8.33
N TRP A 198 16.72 -4.46 -8.37
CA TRP A 198 17.33 -3.99 -9.61
C TRP A 198 17.45 -5.08 -10.70
N LYS A 199 17.82 -6.32 -10.34
CA LYS A 199 17.92 -7.43 -11.30
C LYS A 199 16.59 -7.79 -11.93
N ILE A 200 15.51 -7.77 -11.15
CA ILE A 200 14.16 -8.04 -11.65
C ILE A 200 13.75 -6.91 -12.60
N ARG A 201 13.98 -5.65 -12.23
CA ARG A 201 13.66 -4.49 -13.08
C ARG A 201 14.38 -4.55 -14.43
N GLU A 202 15.68 -4.87 -14.44
CA GLU A 202 16.44 -5.01 -15.68
C GLU A 202 15.95 -6.21 -16.50
N TYR A 203 15.66 -7.34 -15.85
CA TYR A 203 15.17 -8.54 -16.52
C TYR A 203 13.81 -8.30 -17.21
N VAL A 204 12.87 -7.60 -16.55
CA VAL A 204 11.57 -7.24 -17.15
C VAL A 204 11.73 -6.36 -18.37
N LYS A 205 12.62 -5.36 -18.33
CA LYS A 205 12.85 -4.46 -19.47
C LYS A 205 13.36 -5.22 -20.69
N GLU A 206 14.15 -6.27 -20.48
CA GLU A 206 14.74 -7.07 -21.56
C GLU A 206 13.80 -8.18 -22.06
N HIS A 207 13.04 -8.84 -21.18
CA HIS A 207 12.31 -10.08 -21.51
C HIS A 207 10.78 -9.96 -21.37
N GLY A 208 10.28 -8.93 -20.70
CA GLY A 208 8.86 -8.72 -20.43
C GLY A 208 8.32 -9.46 -19.19
N CYS A 209 7.06 -9.18 -18.87
CA CYS A 209 6.41 -9.64 -17.63
C CYS A 209 6.29 -11.15 -17.51
N HIS A 210 5.92 -11.83 -18.60
CA HIS A 210 5.70 -13.28 -18.58
C HIS A 210 6.98 -14.05 -18.20
N GLU A 211 8.09 -13.72 -18.86
CA GLU A 211 9.39 -14.33 -18.58
C GLU A 211 9.89 -13.97 -17.18
N MET A 212 9.66 -12.74 -16.71
CA MET A 212 9.98 -12.35 -15.33
C MET A 212 9.27 -13.27 -14.33
N ILE A 213 7.95 -13.42 -14.44
CA ILE A 213 7.15 -14.23 -13.51
C ILE A 213 7.66 -15.67 -13.55
N GLN A 214 7.81 -16.28 -14.74
CA GLN A 214 8.29 -17.65 -14.86
C GLN A 214 9.66 -17.87 -14.20
N LYS A 215 10.59 -16.93 -14.37
CA LYS A 215 11.94 -17.04 -13.82
C LYS A 215 11.94 -16.87 -12.31
N PHE A 216 11.38 -15.76 -11.82
CA PHE A 216 11.54 -15.36 -10.42
C PHE A 216 10.55 -16.02 -9.47
N ASP A 217 9.42 -16.55 -9.94
CA ASP A 217 8.47 -17.29 -9.09
C ASP A 217 9.11 -18.54 -8.44
N SER A 218 10.15 -19.10 -9.08
CA SER A 218 10.92 -20.22 -8.53
C SER A 218 11.81 -19.88 -7.33
N TYR A 219 12.06 -18.59 -7.07
CA TYR A 219 12.89 -18.14 -5.96
C TYR A 219 12.02 -17.83 -4.75
N SER A 220 12.43 -18.32 -3.58
CA SER A 220 11.94 -17.71 -2.34
C SER A 220 12.48 -16.28 -2.19
N LEU A 221 11.75 -15.41 -1.49
CA LEU A 221 12.20 -14.03 -1.25
C LEU A 221 13.62 -13.99 -0.66
N LYS A 222 13.90 -14.80 0.37
CA LYS A 222 15.23 -14.82 1.00
C LYS A 222 16.29 -15.36 0.07
N GLU A 223 15.98 -16.37 -0.74
CA GLU A 223 16.91 -16.89 -1.72
C GLU A 223 17.31 -15.84 -2.74
N TYR A 224 16.34 -15.10 -3.29
CA TYR A 224 16.62 -13.99 -4.20
C TYR A 224 17.50 -12.92 -3.54
N LEU A 225 17.13 -12.45 -2.34
CA LEU A 225 17.89 -11.40 -1.66
C LEU A 225 19.34 -11.80 -1.39
N VAL A 226 19.59 -13.07 -1.09
CA VAL A 226 20.94 -13.62 -0.87
C VAL A 226 21.69 -13.84 -2.18
N LYS A 227 21.12 -14.65 -3.08
CA LYS A 227 21.83 -15.17 -4.26
C LYS A 227 21.86 -14.18 -5.41
N GLU A 228 20.77 -13.45 -5.61
CA GLU A 228 20.62 -12.52 -6.72
C GLU A 228 20.98 -11.09 -6.29
N ALA A 229 20.40 -10.58 -5.21
CA ALA A 229 20.66 -9.20 -4.79
C ALA A 229 21.96 -9.03 -3.97
N ASN A 230 22.61 -10.12 -3.56
CA ASN A 230 23.86 -10.11 -2.79
C ASN A 230 23.80 -9.27 -1.49
N MET A 231 22.64 -9.30 -0.81
CA MET A 231 22.41 -8.59 0.44
C MET A 231 23.16 -9.23 1.60
N SER A 232 23.73 -8.41 2.50
CA SER A 232 24.36 -8.92 3.71
C SER A 232 23.35 -9.56 4.66
N VAL A 233 23.85 -10.39 5.58
CA VAL A 233 23.03 -10.96 6.66
C VAL A 233 22.42 -9.85 7.53
N GLY A 234 23.12 -8.74 7.72
CA GLY A 234 22.60 -7.57 8.44
C GLY A 234 21.44 -6.90 7.70
N ALA A 235 21.57 -6.71 6.39
CA ALA A 235 20.53 -6.11 5.54
C ALA A 235 19.29 -7.01 5.48
N LEU A 236 19.48 -8.32 5.32
CA LEU A 236 18.39 -9.29 5.41
C LEU A 236 17.67 -9.14 6.75
N ARG A 237 18.38 -9.22 7.88
CA ARG A 237 17.74 -9.09 9.19
C ARG A 237 16.97 -7.76 9.33
N MET A 238 17.54 -6.65 8.86
CA MET A 238 16.89 -5.35 8.89
C MET A 238 15.61 -5.30 8.04
N ILE A 239 15.64 -5.83 6.81
CA ILE A 239 14.47 -5.94 5.93
C ILE A 239 13.38 -6.78 6.62
N GLY A 240 13.76 -7.96 7.13
CA GLY A 240 12.81 -8.89 7.74
C GLY A 240 12.16 -8.35 9.01
N ASP A 241 12.95 -7.73 9.88
CA ASP A 241 12.50 -7.21 11.17
C ASP A 241 11.66 -5.92 11.00
N ILE A 242 12.01 -5.04 10.06
CA ILE A 242 11.39 -3.71 9.93
C ILE A 242 10.22 -3.69 8.96
N LEU A 243 10.31 -4.41 7.84
CA LEU A 243 9.26 -4.47 6.82
C LEU A 243 8.32 -5.67 6.99
N ASN A 244 8.47 -6.43 8.08
CA ASN A 244 7.71 -7.66 8.35
C ASN A 244 7.93 -8.78 7.30
N GLU A 245 9.01 -8.72 6.52
CA GLU A 245 9.33 -9.71 5.48
C GLU A 245 9.84 -11.04 6.03
N ASN A 246 10.19 -11.10 7.32
CA ASN A 246 10.69 -12.34 7.92
C ASN A 246 9.67 -13.49 7.81
N SER A 247 8.38 -13.17 7.94
CA SER A 247 7.27 -14.11 7.76
C SER A 247 7.04 -14.54 6.31
N PHE A 248 7.65 -13.84 5.35
CA PHE A 248 7.51 -14.08 3.91
C PHE A 248 8.80 -14.59 3.26
N TYR A 249 9.87 -14.77 4.02
CA TYR A 249 11.15 -15.19 3.45
C TYR A 249 11.17 -16.52 2.70
N TYR A 250 10.22 -17.39 2.99
CA TYR A 250 10.11 -18.71 2.38
C TYR A 250 9.10 -18.76 1.21
N ILE A 251 8.27 -17.72 1.01
CA ILE A 251 7.34 -17.67 -0.12
C ILE A 251 8.04 -17.18 -1.38
N SER A 252 7.40 -17.41 -2.53
CA SER A 252 7.85 -16.87 -3.82
C SER A 252 8.07 -15.36 -3.71
N ILE A 253 9.16 -14.87 -4.30
CA ILE A 253 9.38 -13.41 -4.40
C ILE A 253 8.28 -12.74 -5.21
N MET A 254 7.67 -13.42 -6.18
CA MET A 254 6.54 -12.86 -6.93
C MET A 254 5.34 -12.65 -6.01
N GLU A 255 5.01 -13.62 -5.16
CA GLU A 255 3.95 -13.49 -4.16
C GLU A 255 4.25 -12.37 -3.15
N SER A 256 5.49 -12.25 -2.68
CA SER A 256 5.89 -11.13 -1.81
C SER A 256 5.73 -9.77 -2.50
N LEU A 257 6.12 -9.66 -3.77
CA LEU A 257 5.98 -8.41 -4.53
C LEU A 257 4.51 -8.05 -4.78
N TYR A 258 3.65 -9.02 -5.11
CA TYR A 258 2.21 -8.81 -5.21
C TYR A 258 1.62 -8.29 -3.89
N LEU A 259 1.98 -8.93 -2.77
CA LEU A 259 1.51 -8.48 -1.45
C LEU A 259 1.98 -7.06 -1.12
N GLN A 260 3.22 -6.70 -1.47
CA GLN A 260 3.77 -5.36 -1.23
C GLN A 260 3.14 -4.30 -2.15
N SER A 261 2.83 -4.64 -3.41
CA SER A 261 2.14 -3.72 -4.33
C SER A 261 0.70 -3.42 -3.90
N ASP A 262 0.05 -4.36 -3.22
CA ASP A 262 -1.36 -4.25 -2.82
C ASP A 262 -1.58 -3.50 -1.50
N ILE A 263 -0.54 -3.21 -0.72
CA ILE A 263 -0.69 -2.63 0.63
C ILE A 263 -0.03 -1.26 0.81
N ASN A 264 0.76 -0.79 -0.15
CA ASN A 264 1.60 0.39 0.01
C ASN A 264 1.03 1.59 -0.76
N ASP A 265 0.35 2.50 -0.06
CA ASP A 265 0.02 3.84 -0.57
C ASP A 265 0.72 4.93 0.24
N GLU A 266 1.03 6.06 -0.42
CA GLU A 266 1.65 7.23 0.21
C GLU A 266 0.61 8.24 0.77
N THR A 267 -0.66 7.83 0.90
CA THR A 267 -1.80 8.73 1.17
C THR A 267 -2.34 8.70 2.59
#